data_AF-A0A1I5XA39-F1
#
_entry.id   AF-A0A1I5XA39-F1
#
_cell.length_a   1.000
_cell.length_b   1.000
_cell.length_c   1.000
_cell.angle_alpha   90.00
_cell.angle_beta   90.00
_cell.angle_gamma   90.00
#
_symmetry.space_group_name_H-M   'P 1'
#
loop_
_entity.id
_entity.type
_entity.pdbx_description
1 polymer ?
#
loop_
_entity_poly.entity_id
_entity_poly.type
_entity_poly.pdbx_seq_one_letter_code
_entity_poly.pdbx_strand_id
1 'polypeptide(L)'
;MSELIVHHHQQTTLAIDPSDGMVNASLLVKRFSGRNPVEFLMLDDTQPTLASLAENNGKPLASHWQDGRLRFSRRPEFLRELTAAGIMRQKPGTVDSHKAAAPGVAGNGVRDFVPGLWAHSDLAAGLARWAECRGESWRPSPLAEFVEQVLAEQAGGKASTQKGTPESAAEAFAGLVNAATLQNLRTMDQLLIDGGLSLSARQQTLHARLEQGAKRESERQ
;
A
#
# COMPACT_ATOMS: atom_id res chain seq x y z
N MET A 1 -18.93 3.54 -21.80
CA MET A 1 -18.72 3.43 -20.34
C MET A 1 -17.55 2.49 -20.14
N SER A 2 -16.48 2.88 -19.44
CA SER A 2 -15.35 1.97 -19.18
C SER A 2 -15.75 0.90 -18.15
N GLU A 3 -15.62 -0.36 -18.53
CA GLU A 3 -15.77 -1.49 -17.61
C GLU A 3 -14.64 -1.44 -16.57
N LEU A 4 -14.94 -1.73 -15.30
CA LEU A 4 -13.88 -1.87 -14.29
C LEU A 4 -13.27 -3.26 -14.37
N ILE A 5 -12.01 -3.34 -14.00
CA ILE A 5 -11.37 -4.62 -13.71
C ILE A 5 -11.70 -4.96 -12.25
N VAL A 6 -12.32 -6.12 -12.02
CA VAL A 6 -12.82 -6.53 -10.70
C VAL A 6 -12.26 -7.89 -10.34
N HIS A 7 -11.64 -7.97 -9.17
CA HIS A 7 -11.16 -9.21 -8.59
C HIS A 7 -11.72 -9.38 -7.17
N HIS A 8 -11.90 -10.63 -6.76
CA HIS A 8 -12.42 -10.98 -5.44
C HIS A 8 -11.38 -11.78 -4.65
N HIS A 9 -11.22 -11.43 -3.38
CA HIS A 9 -10.43 -12.19 -2.42
C HIS A 9 -11.23 -12.36 -1.14
N GLN A 10 -11.70 -13.59 -0.90
CA GLN A 10 -12.64 -13.90 0.18
C GLN A 10 -13.88 -12.97 0.11
N GLN A 11 -14.10 -12.14 1.13
CA GLN A 11 -15.20 -11.16 1.20
C GLN A 11 -14.80 -9.75 0.74
N THR A 12 -13.54 -9.57 0.30
CA THR A 12 -13.02 -8.30 -0.19
C THR A 12 -13.17 -8.21 -1.70
N THR A 13 -13.44 -7.01 -2.20
CA THR A 13 -13.46 -6.70 -3.63
C THR A 13 -12.38 -5.68 -3.96
N LEU A 14 -11.50 -6.04 -4.88
CA LEU A 14 -10.54 -5.14 -5.51
C LEU A 14 -11.15 -4.69 -6.85
N ALA A 15 -11.32 -3.38 -7.02
CA ALA A 15 -11.82 -2.80 -8.26
C ALA A 15 -10.83 -1.76 -8.78
N ILE A 16 -10.46 -1.84 -10.05
CA ILE A 16 -9.46 -1.01 -10.71
C ILE A 16 -10.11 -0.31 -11.90
N ASP A 17 -9.90 1.00 -12.03
CA ASP A 17 -10.36 1.75 -13.20
C ASP A 17 -9.29 1.73 -14.29
N PRO A 18 -9.53 1.05 -15.43
CA PRO A 18 -8.50 0.92 -16.47
C PRO A 18 -8.14 2.26 -17.14
N SER A 19 -8.92 3.33 -16.96
CA SER A 19 -8.59 4.63 -17.54
C SER A 19 -7.41 5.32 -16.86
N ASP A 20 -7.21 5.08 -15.56
CA ASP A 20 -6.20 5.77 -14.74
C ASP A 20 -5.47 4.85 -13.75
N GLY A 21 -5.76 3.55 -13.76
CA GLY A 21 -5.12 2.56 -12.87
C GLY A 21 -5.53 2.69 -11.40
N MET A 22 -6.45 3.60 -11.05
CA MET A 22 -6.82 3.81 -9.65
C MET A 22 -7.62 2.64 -9.09
N VAL A 23 -7.41 2.39 -7.80
CA VAL A 23 -8.08 1.35 -7.03
C VAL A 23 -9.19 1.95 -6.19
N ASN A 24 -10.36 1.30 -6.16
CA ASN A 24 -11.43 1.67 -5.24
C ASN A 24 -11.09 1.25 -3.80
N ALA A 25 -10.49 2.18 -3.07
CA ALA A 25 -10.05 2.01 -1.69
C ALA A 25 -11.22 1.71 -0.74
N SER A 26 -12.39 2.30 -0.99
CA SER A 26 -13.59 2.07 -0.17
C SER A 26 -14.10 0.62 -0.26
N LEU A 27 -14.06 0.01 -1.45
CA LEU A 27 -14.44 -1.39 -1.63
C LEU A 27 -13.39 -2.36 -1.06
N LEU A 28 -12.11 -2.02 -1.23
CA LEU A 28 -11.00 -2.82 -0.73
C LEU A 28 -11.07 -3.01 0.79
N VAL A 29 -11.51 -1.99 1.53
CA VAL A 29 -11.60 -2.08 3.00
C VAL A 29 -13.01 -2.37 3.53
N LYS A 30 -14.02 -2.53 2.65
CA LYS A 30 -15.43 -2.58 3.05
C LYS A 30 -15.76 -3.65 4.09
N ARG A 31 -15.08 -4.80 4.04
CA ARG A 31 -15.30 -5.90 5.00
C ARG A 31 -14.77 -5.60 6.40
N PHE A 32 -13.82 -4.67 6.52
CA PHE A 32 -13.19 -4.32 7.78
C PHE A 32 -13.98 -3.17 8.42
N SER A 33 -15.00 -3.53 9.20
CA SER A 33 -15.87 -2.57 9.89
C SER A 33 -15.07 -1.50 10.63
N GLY A 34 -15.40 -0.24 10.42
CA GLY A 34 -14.76 0.90 11.07
C GLY A 34 -13.46 1.39 10.42
N ARG A 35 -13.01 0.78 9.32
CA ARG A 35 -11.85 1.28 8.55
C ARG A 35 -12.29 2.28 7.50
N ASN A 36 -11.79 3.51 7.61
CA ASN A 36 -11.95 4.53 6.59
C ASN A 36 -10.62 4.69 5.83
N PRO A 37 -10.57 4.48 4.50
CA PRO A 37 -9.34 4.66 3.72
C PRO A 37 -8.70 6.05 3.87
N VAL A 38 -9.49 7.07 4.18
CA VAL A 38 -8.96 8.40 4.44
C VAL A 38 -8.05 8.39 5.67
N GLU A 39 -8.35 7.63 6.71
CA GLU A 39 -7.49 7.53 7.91
C GLU A 39 -6.11 6.99 7.58
N PHE A 40 -6.04 6.00 6.68
CA PHE A 40 -4.77 5.49 6.16
C PHE A 40 -3.95 6.60 5.50
N LEU A 41 -4.56 7.44 4.66
CA LEU A 41 -3.86 8.56 4.02
C LEU A 41 -3.33 9.61 5.00
N MET A 42 -3.89 9.70 6.21
CA MET A 42 -3.46 10.67 7.22
C MET A 42 -2.23 10.19 8.02
N LEU A 43 -1.88 8.91 7.97
CA LEU A 43 -0.81 8.33 8.79
C LEU A 43 0.56 8.89 8.39
N ASP A 44 1.46 8.99 9.39
CA ASP A 44 2.87 9.35 9.18
C ASP A 44 3.55 8.31 8.29
N ASP A 45 3.31 7.02 8.54
CA ASP A 45 3.88 5.90 7.78
C ASP A 45 3.52 5.92 6.29
N THR A 46 2.42 6.60 5.91
CA THR A 46 1.98 6.71 4.51
C THR A 46 2.61 7.91 3.80
N GLN A 47 3.17 8.88 4.53
CA GLN A 47 3.72 10.10 3.93
C GLN A 47 4.86 9.90 2.94
N PRO A 48 5.83 9.00 3.17
CA PRO A 48 6.90 8.78 2.19
C PRO A 48 6.36 8.35 0.83
N THR A 49 5.35 7.46 0.82
CA THR A 49 4.69 7.02 -0.41
C THR A 49 3.90 8.15 -1.07
N LEU A 50 3.15 8.94 -0.29
CA LEU A 50 2.38 10.08 -0.84
C LEU A 50 3.29 11.15 -1.44
N ALA A 51 4.41 11.47 -0.77
CA ALA A 51 5.39 12.43 -1.27
C ALA A 51 6.03 11.94 -2.57
N SER A 52 6.47 10.68 -2.63
CA SER A 52 7.04 10.10 -3.85
C SER A 52 6.05 10.09 -5.01
N LEU A 53 4.78 9.72 -4.77
CA LEU A 53 3.73 9.77 -5.80
C LEU A 53 3.47 11.19 -6.29
N ALA A 54 3.42 12.16 -5.38
CA ALA A 54 3.23 13.57 -5.72
C ALA A 54 4.37 14.11 -6.57
N GLU A 55 5.62 13.77 -6.24
CA GLU A 55 6.81 14.10 -7.02
C GLU A 55 6.77 13.47 -8.41
N ASN A 56 6.47 12.17 -8.50
CA ASN A 56 6.36 11.45 -9.78
C ASN A 56 5.25 12.01 -10.67
N ASN A 57 4.17 12.52 -10.07
CA ASN A 57 3.07 13.17 -10.77
C ASN A 57 3.35 14.64 -11.11
N GLY A 58 4.55 15.15 -10.82
CA GLY A 58 4.96 16.53 -11.10
C GLY A 58 4.27 17.58 -10.23
N LYS A 59 3.67 17.16 -9.10
CA LYS A 59 2.95 18.04 -8.16
C LYS A 59 3.37 17.73 -6.72
N PRO A 60 4.62 18.05 -6.33
CA PRO A 60 5.12 17.77 -4.99
C PRO A 60 4.22 18.37 -3.91
N LEU A 61 4.03 17.62 -2.82
CA LEU A 61 3.27 18.11 -1.67
C LEU A 61 4.05 19.19 -0.93
N ALA A 62 3.33 20.16 -0.38
CA ALA A 62 3.94 21.19 0.46
C ALA A 62 4.61 20.55 1.69
N SER A 63 5.81 21.03 2.04
CA SER A 63 6.65 20.45 3.10
C SER A 63 5.98 20.44 4.48
N HIS A 64 5.05 21.37 4.74
CA HIS A 64 4.31 21.39 6.00
C HIS A 64 3.39 20.18 6.18
N TRP A 65 3.02 19.48 5.10
CA TRP A 65 2.24 18.24 5.20
C TRP A 65 3.01 17.07 5.79
N GLN A 66 4.32 17.19 6.02
CA GLN A 66 5.07 16.20 6.81
C GLN A 66 4.61 16.15 8.27
N ASP A 67 4.01 17.24 8.80
CA ASP A 67 3.46 17.27 10.15
C ASP A 67 2.08 16.57 10.22
N GLY A 68 2.02 15.42 10.91
CA GLY A 68 0.79 14.68 11.12
C GLY A 68 -0.31 15.46 11.81
N ARG A 69 0.02 16.28 12.83
CA ARG A 69 -0.98 17.10 13.54
C ARG A 69 -1.60 18.13 12.60
N LEU A 70 -0.78 18.70 11.71
CA LEU A 70 -1.25 19.65 10.72
C LEU A 70 -2.19 18.97 9.72
N ARG A 71 -1.84 17.76 9.22
CA ARG A 71 -2.74 17.00 8.34
C ARG A 71 -4.09 16.73 9.00
N PHE A 72 -4.11 16.25 10.25
CA PHE A 72 -5.36 15.97 10.95
C PHE A 72 -6.21 17.23 11.20
N SER A 73 -5.59 18.33 11.62
CA SER A 73 -6.29 19.60 11.87
C SER A 73 -6.78 20.29 10.58
N ARG A 74 -6.08 20.09 9.46
CA ARG A 74 -6.36 20.66 8.14
C ARG A 74 -6.70 19.58 7.11
N ARG A 75 -7.50 18.61 7.53
CA ARG A 75 -7.87 17.44 6.72
C ARG A 75 -8.47 17.83 5.37
N PRO A 76 -9.40 18.79 5.25
CA PRO A 76 -9.96 19.16 3.95
C PRO A 76 -8.93 19.76 2.99
N GLU A 77 -7.99 20.56 3.49
CA GLU A 77 -6.92 21.13 2.66
C GLU A 77 -5.98 20.04 2.16
N PHE A 78 -5.54 19.15 3.05
CA PHE A 78 -4.64 18.06 2.70
C PHE A 78 -5.24 17.12 1.64
N LEU A 79 -6.51 16.71 1.80
CA LEU A 79 -7.18 15.84 0.81
C LEU A 79 -7.37 16.53 -0.54
N ARG A 80 -7.55 17.85 -0.56
CA ARG A 80 -7.62 18.63 -1.80
C ARG A 80 -6.27 18.62 -2.51
N GLU A 81 -5.18 18.70 -1.77
CA GLU A 81 -3.83 18.63 -2.34
C GLU A 81 -3.52 17.24 -2.89
N LEU A 82 -3.87 16.17 -2.17
CA LEU A 82 -3.76 14.81 -2.70
C LEU A 82 -4.59 14.60 -3.98
N THR A 83 -5.77 15.22 -4.04
CA THR A 83 -6.61 15.20 -5.26
C THR A 83 -5.95 15.96 -6.40
N ALA A 84 -5.42 17.16 -6.13
CA ALA A 84 -4.71 17.96 -7.11
C ALA A 84 -3.46 17.24 -7.64
N ALA A 85 -2.75 16.51 -6.78
CA ALA A 85 -1.60 15.68 -7.10
C ALA A 85 -1.95 14.38 -7.85
N GLY A 86 -3.23 14.09 -8.10
CA GLY A 86 -3.65 12.87 -8.81
C GLY A 86 -3.48 11.59 -7.99
N ILE A 87 -3.33 11.69 -6.66
CA ILE A 87 -3.14 10.55 -5.76
C ILE A 87 -4.48 9.91 -5.39
N MET A 88 -5.53 10.72 -5.32
CA MET A 88 -6.88 10.25 -5.04
C MET A 88 -7.91 11.01 -5.86
N ARG A 89 -9.09 10.41 -6.00
CA ARG A 89 -10.30 11.10 -6.42
C ARG A 89 -11.50 10.58 -5.65
N GLN A 90 -12.45 11.45 -5.37
CA GLN A 90 -13.75 11.03 -4.90
C GLN A 90 -14.66 10.85 -6.11
N LYS A 91 -15.22 9.65 -6.26
CA LYS A 91 -16.23 9.40 -7.27
C LYS A 91 -17.59 9.36 -6.58
N PRO A 92 -18.53 10.25 -6.91
CA PRO A 92 -19.90 10.13 -6.43
C PRO A 92 -20.46 8.79 -6.90
N GLY A 93 -21.10 8.05 -5.99
CA GLY A 93 -21.79 6.82 -6.34
C GLY A 93 -22.85 7.14 -7.39
N THR A 94 -22.98 6.31 -8.40
CA THR A 94 -24.03 6.47 -9.41
C THR A 94 -25.11 5.46 -9.08
N VAL A 95 -26.28 5.95 -8.65
CA VAL A 95 -27.45 5.10 -8.47
C VAL A 95 -27.71 4.37 -9.80
N ASP A 96 -27.76 3.04 -9.74
CA ASP A 96 -28.00 2.11 -10.86
C ASP A 96 -26.83 1.81 -11.81
N SER A 97 -25.63 2.32 -11.55
CA SER A 97 -24.45 1.91 -12.32
C SER A 97 -23.98 0.54 -11.84
N HIS A 98 -24.41 -0.50 -12.56
CA HIS A 98 -23.87 -1.84 -12.44
C HIS A 98 -22.61 -1.92 -13.28
N LYS A 99 -21.46 -2.08 -12.63
CA LYS A 99 -20.26 -2.48 -13.35
C LYS A 99 -20.14 -3.99 -13.26
N ALA A 100 -20.31 -4.66 -14.40
CA ALA A 100 -20.18 -6.09 -14.51
C ALA A 100 -18.81 -6.52 -13.95
N ALA A 101 -18.78 -7.61 -13.17
CA ALA A 101 -17.52 -8.31 -12.98
C ALA A 101 -17.05 -8.79 -14.36
N ALA A 102 -15.73 -8.81 -14.59
CA ALA A 102 -15.16 -9.14 -15.89
C ALA A 102 -15.78 -10.43 -16.50
N PRO A 103 -15.79 -10.59 -17.84
CA PRO A 103 -16.36 -11.78 -18.48
C PRO A 103 -15.81 -13.08 -17.87
N GLY A 104 -16.69 -13.94 -17.38
CA GLY A 104 -16.32 -15.25 -16.79
C GLY A 104 -16.18 -15.28 -15.27
N VAL A 105 -16.35 -14.16 -14.55
CA VAL A 105 -16.39 -14.16 -13.08
C VAL A 105 -17.82 -14.39 -12.60
N ALA A 106 -18.07 -15.54 -11.97
CA ALA A 106 -19.34 -15.80 -11.29
C ALA A 106 -19.45 -14.88 -10.06
N GLY A 107 -20.18 -13.78 -10.20
CA GLY A 107 -20.42 -12.83 -9.12
C GLY A 107 -21.34 -11.69 -9.58
N ASN A 108 -22.25 -11.28 -8.70
CA ASN A 108 -23.02 -10.06 -8.92
C ASN A 108 -22.02 -8.89 -9.04
N GLY A 109 -22.01 -8.20 -10.19
CA GLY A 109 -21.11 -7.07 -10.42
C GLY A 109 -21.11 -6.04 -9.29
N VAL A 110 -20.07 -5.21 -9.23
CA VAL A 110 -19.95 -4.19 -8.18
C VAL A 110 -21.05 -3.15 -8.38
N ARG A 111 -22.00 -3.16 -7.46
CA ARG A 111 -23.05 -2.15 -7.36
C ARG A 111 -22.43 -0.80 -6.93
N ASP A 112 -22.37 0.16 -7.84
CA ASP A 112 -21.77 1.50 -7.68
C ASP A 112 -22.69 2.48 -6.91
N PHE A 113 -23.44 2.00 -5.91
CA PHE A 113 -24.40 2.84 -5.17
C PHE A 113 -23.76 3.77 -4.14
N VAL A 114 -22.47 3.59 -3.80
CA VAL A 114 -21.82 4.30 -2.70
C VAL A 114 -20.66 5.15 -3.24
N PRO A 115 -20.60 6.46 -2.91
CA PRO A 115 -19.43 7.28 -3.17
C PRO A 115 -18.16 6.57 -2.68
N GLY A 116 -17.23 6.34 -3.59
CA GLY A 116 -15.99 5.62 -3.31
C GLY A 116 -14.80 6.56 -3.34
N LEU A 117 -13.89 6.39 -2.38
CA LEU A 117 -12.54 6.92 -2.51
C LEU A 117 -11.78 6.02 -3.48
N TRP A 118 -11.28 6.61 -4.55
CA TRP A 118 -10.34 5.99 -5.46
C TRP A 118 -8.95 6.51 -5.15
N ALA A 119 -7.97 5.62 -5.04
CA ALA A 119 -6.61 5.94 -4.68
C ALA A 119 -5.64 5.34 -5.70
N HIS A 120 -4.44 5.93 -5.80
CA HIS A 120 -3.35 5.42 -6.62
C HIS A 120 -3.05 3.94 -6.29
N SER A 121 -2.75 3.13 -7.30
CA SER A 121 -2.50 1.69 -7.18
C SER A 121 -1.43 1.37 -6.13
N ASP A 122 -0.37 2.17 -6.07
CA ASP A 122 0.76 1.98 -5.17
C ASP A 122 0.39 2.09 -3.68
N LEU A 123 -0.78 2.66 -3.36
CA LEU A 123 -1.31 2.73 -2.00
C LEU A 123 -2.13 1.49 -1.62
N ALA A 124 -2.55 0.67 -2.59
CA ALA A 124 -3.55 -0.37 -2.38
C ALA A 124 -3.05 -1.51 -1.47
N ALA A 125 -1.81 -1.97 -1.66
CA ALA A 125 -1.23 -3.02 -0.83
C ALA A 125 -1.02 -2.56 0.62
N GLY A 126 -0.52 -1.33 0.81
CA GLY A 126 -0.38 -0.71 2.12
C GLY A 126 -1.72 -0.54 2.83
N LEU A 127 -2.75 -0.10 2.10
CA LEU A 127 -4.11 0.03 2.61
C LEU A 127 -4.72 -1.33 3.01
N ALA A 128 -4.55 -2.35 2.18
CA ALA A 128 -4.99 -3.72 2.46
C ALA A 128 -4.37 -4.24 3.76
N ARG A 129 -3.04 -4.09 3.90
CA ARG A 129 -2.30 -4.50 5.10
C ARG A 129 -2.75 -3.72 6.33
N TRP A 130 -2.90 -2.40 6.22
CA TRP A 130 -3.39 -1.57 7.32
C TRP A 130 -4.80 -1.99 7.79
N ALA A 131 -5.69 -2.29 6.84
CA ALA A 131 -7.06 -2.68 7.13
C ALA A 131 -7.13 -4.08 7.78
N GLU A 132 -6.37 -5.05 7.25
CA GLU A 132 -6.34 -6.43 7.72
C GLU A 132 -5.61 -6.60 9.05
N CYS A 133 -4.43 -6.00 9.18
CA CYS A 133 -3.56 -6.14 10.35
C CYS A 133 -3.79 -5.05 11.40
N ARG A 134 -4.89 -4.29 11.28
CA ARG A 134 -5.26 -3.17 12.15
C ARG A 134 -4.20 -2.07 12.33
N GLY A 135 -3.28 -1.92 11.38
CA GLY A 135 -2.15 -1.00 11.45
C GLY A 135 -0.83 -1.63 11.93
N GLU A 136 -0.81 -2.94 12.21
CA GLU A 136 0.42 -3.67 12.51
C GLU A 136 1.14 -4.03 11.20
N SER A 137 2.05 -3.16 10.76
CA SER A 137 2.76 -3.27 9.47
C SER A 137 3.64 -4.52 9.31
N TRP A 138 4.00 -5.18 10.41
CA TRP A 138 4.85 -6.38 10.42
C TRP A 138 4.08 -7.69 10.23
N ARG A 139 2.75 -7.68 10.35
CA ARG A 139 1.96 -8.91 10.20
C ARG A 139 1.77 -9.25 8.71
N PRO A 140 1.92 -10.54 8.33
CA PRO A 140 1.54 -11.01 7.01
C PRO A 140 0.10 -10.62 6.68
N SER A 141 -0.12 -10.20 5.43
CA SER A 141 -1.43 -9.80 4.94
C SER A 141 -1.70 -10.50 3.60
N PRO A 142 -2.41 -11.64 3.62
CA PRO A 142 -2.81 -12.34 2.40
C PRO A 142 -3.60 -11.44 1.43
N LEU A 143 -4.33 -10.44 1.96
CA LEU A 143 -5.00 -9.46 1.12
C LEU A 143 -4.02 -8.53 0.41
N ALA A 144 -2.95 -8.09 1.08
CA ALA A 144 -1.93 -7.25 0.44
C ALA A 144 -1.16 -8.01 -0.64
N GLU A 145 -0.77 -9.27 -0.37
CA GLU A 145 -0.14 -10.15 -1.37
C GLU A 145 -1.02 -10.34 -2.60
N PHE A 146 -2.31 -10.60 -2.39
CA PHE A 146 -3.29 -10.69 -3.48
C PHE A 146 -3.38 -9.40 -4.31
N VAL A 147 -3.41 -8.22 -3.65
CA VAL A 147 -3.47 -6.93 -4.34
C VAL A 147 -2.21 -6.70 -5.18
N GLU A 148 -1.03 -6.97 -4.64
CA GLU A 148 0.25 -6.86 -5.35
C GLU A 148 0.29 -7.78 -6.57
N GLN A 149 -0.15 -9.03 -6.42
CA GLN A 149 -0.23 -9.98 -7.53
C GLN A 149 -1.13 -9.47 -8.65
N VAL A 150 -2.35 -9.04 -8.32
CA VAL A 150 -3.30 -8.54 -9.32
C VAL A 150 -2.75 -7.30 -10.03
N LEU A 151 -2.17 -6.35 -9.30
CA LEU A 151 -1.61 -5.13 -9.90
C LEU A 151 -0.41 -5.42 -10.80
N ALA A 152 0.44 -6.38 -10.42
CA ALA A 152 1.56 -6.82 -11.25
C ALA A 152 1.07 -7.45 -12.58
N GLU A 153 0.02 -8.28 -12.51
CA GLU A 153 -0.63 -8.86 -13.69
C GLU A 153 -1.23 -7.78 -14.61
N GLN A 154 -1.83 -6.73 -14.05
CA GLN A 154 -2.40 -5.62 -14.82
C GLN A 154 -1.34 -4.73 -15.48
N ALA A 155 -0.16 -4.58 -14.87
CA ALA A 155 0.94 -3.79 -15.43
C ALA A 155 1.64 -4.46 -16.63
N GLY A 156 1.13 -5.60 -17.13
CA GLY A 156 1.76 -6.38 -18.20
C GLY A 156 2.98 -7.17 -17.74
N GLY A 157 3.28 -7.16 -16.43
CA GLY A 157 4.15 -8.14 -15.82
C GLY A 157 3.42 -9.48 -15.87
N LYS A 158 3.98 -10.48 -16.56
CA LYS A 158 3.66 -11.86 -16.18
C LYS A 158 3.83 -11.92 -14.67
N ALA A 159 2.79 -12.33 -13.92
CA ALA A 159 2.97 -12.72 -12.52
C ALA A 159 4.22 -13.59 -12.50
N SER A 160 5.27 -13.07 -11.87
CA SER A 160 6.55 -13.72 -11.92
C SER A 160 6.41 -14.98 -11.07
N THR A 161 6.06 -16.09 -11.71
CA THR A 161 6.40 -17.43 -11.25
C THR A 161 7.91 -17.68 -11.33
N GLN A 162 8.76 -16.66 -11.50
CA GLN A 162 10.16 -16.79 -11.11
C GLN A 162 10.23 -16.62 -9.59
N LYS A 163 10.22 -17.78 -8.93
CA LYS A 163 11.11 -18.09 -7.80
C LYS A 163 12.57 -17.84 -8.21
N GLY A 164 12.91 -16.61 -8.60
CA GLY A 164 14.29 -16.14 -8.59
C GLY A 164 14.64 -15.95 -7.14
N THR A 165 15.79 -16.46 -6.70
CA THR A 165 16.27 -16.29 -5.33
C THR A 165 16.17 -14.80 -5.00
N PRO A 166 15.28 -14.40 -4.07
CA PRO A 166 15.03 -13.00 -3.82
C PRO A 166 16.33 -12.33 -3.40
N GLU A 167 16.65 -11.20 -4.03
CA GLU A 167 17.85 -10.44 -3.72
C GLU A 167 17.85 -10.10 -2.23
N SER A 168 18.92 -10.45 -1.53
CA SER A 168 19.01 -10.31 -0.08
C SER A 168 19.29 -8.83 0.26
N ALA A 169 18.30 -8.17 0.87
CA ALA A 169 18.44 -6.82 1.40
C ALA A 169 19.51 -6.76 2.51
N ALA A 170 19.75 -7.88 3.19
CA ALA A 170 20.77 -7.96 4.24
C ALA A 170 22.20 -7.78 3.72
N GLU A 171 22.48 -8.13 2.45
CA GLU A 171 23.84 -7.99 1.89
C GLU A 171 24.25 -6.53 1.72
N ALA A 172 23.31 -5.59 1.62
CA ALA A 172 23.59 -4.15 1.60
C ALA A 172 24.29 -3.67 2.90
N PHE A 173 24.24 -4.46 3.96
CA PHE A 173 24.82 -4.14 5.27
C PHE A 173 26.08 -4.96 5.59
N ALA A 174 26.54 -5.84 4.69
CA ALA A 174 27.65 -6.76 4.96
C ALA A 174 28.98 -6.05 5.28
N GLY A 175 29.19 -4.83 4.77
CA GLY A 175 30.33 -3.98 5.09
C GLY A 175 30.14 -3.05 6.30
N LEU A 176 28.96 -3.01 6.90
CA LEU A 176 28.56 -2.06 7.94
C LEU A 176 28.37 -2.70 9.32
N VAL A 177 28.20 -4.02 9.39
CA VAL A 177 27.91 -4.74 10.65
C VAL A 177 28.83 -5.94 10.82
N ASN A 178 28.96 -6.43 12.05
CA ASN A 178 29.71 -7.66 12.33
C ASN A 178 28.97 -8.91 11.82
N ALA A 179 29.69 -10.03 11.73
CA ALA A 179 29.16 -11.28 11.15
C ALA A 179 27.92 -11.84 11.88
N ALA A 180 27.84 -11.70 13.21
CA ALA A 180 26.70 -12.16 13.99
C ALA A 180 25.44 -11.32 13.72
N THR A 181 25.60 -10.00 13.65
CA THR A 181 24.53 -9.07 13.28
C THR A 181 24.09 -9.29 11.84
N LEU A 182 25.02 -9.50 10.91
CA LEU A 182 24.70 -9.80 9.50
C LEU A 182 23.86 -11.08 9.38
N GLN A 183 24.18 -12.12 10.15
CA GLN A 183 23.42 -13.37 10.14
C GLN A 183 21.98 -13.20 10.68
N ASN A 184 21.81 -12.34 11.69
CA ASN A 184 20.48 -11.95 12.18
C ASN A 184 19.71 -11.16 11.13
N LEU A 185 20.36 -10.21 10.44
CA LEU A 185 19.75 -9.46 9.35
C LEU A 185 19.32 -10.37 8.20
N ARG A 186 20.12 -11.39 7.83
CA ARG A 186 19.75 -12.39 6.81
C ARG A 186 18.55 -13.22 7.21
N THR A 187 18.50 -13.68 8.47
CA THR A 187 17.35 -14.42 9.00
C THR A 187 16.08 -13.57 8.95
N MET A 188 16.19 -12.30 9.33
CA MET A 188 15.08 -11.35 9.25
C MET A 188 14.69 -11.06 7.81
N ASP A 189 15.65 -10.84 6.94
CA ASP A 189 15.41 -10.57 5.53
C ASP A 189 14.67 -11.73 4.86
N GLN A 190 15.03 -12.97 5.19
CA GLN A 190 14.30 -14.16 4.73
C GLN A 190 12.84 -14.17 5.21
N LEU A 191 12.59 -13.79 6.46
CA LEU A 191 11.21 -13.67 6.97
C LEU A 191 10.42 -12.56 6.24
N LEU A 192 11.09 -11.47 5.86
CA LEU A 192 10.46 -10.37 5.12
C LEU A 192 10.24 -10.74 3.64
N ILE A 193 11.14 -11.54 3.06
CA ILE A 193 10.96 -12.18 1.75
C ILE A 193 9.73 -13.07 1.76
N ASP A 194 9.65 -13.95 2.76
CA ASP A 194 8.54 -14.90 2.92
C ASP A 194 7.22 -14.14 3.18
N GLY A 195 7.30 -12.92 3.75
CA GLY A 195 6.18 -11.99 3.91
C GLY A 195 5.90 -11.09 2.70
N GLY A 196 6.57 -11.31 1.56
CA GLY A 196 6.29 -10.62 0.30
C GLY A 196 6.80 -9.17 0.22
N LEU A 197 7.66 -8.71 1.13
CA LEU A 197 8.14 -7.33 1.10
C LEU A 197 9.07 -7.08 -0.10
N SER A 198 8.86 -5.94 -0.75
CA SER A 198 9.76 -5.43 -1.79
C SER A 198 11.17 -5.18 -1.23
N LEU A 199 12.20 -5.26 -2.09
CA LEU A 199 13.61 -5.09 -1.70
C LEU A 199 13.85 -3.77 -0.93
N SER A 200 13.27 -2.66 -1.39
CA SER A 200 13.41 -1.36 -0.72
C SER A 200 12.75 -1.32 0.65
N ALA A 201 11.56 -1.93 0.81
CA ALA A 201 10.88 -2.04 2.10
C ALA A 201 11.68 -2.92 3.07
N ARG A 202 12.30 -3.99 2.57
CA ARG A 202 13.19 -4.85 3.38
C ARG A 202 14.43 -4.09 3.84
N GLN A 203 15.11 -3.37 2.95
CA GLN A 203 16.28 -2.56 3.29
C GLN A 203 15.97 -1.50 4.35
N GLN A 204 14.85 -0.79 4.22
CA GLN A 204 14.41 0.22 5.21
C GLN A 204 14.09 -0.42 6.56
N THR A 205 13.42 -1.58 6.56
CA THR A 205 13.09 -2.32 7.79
C THR A 205 14.35 -2.79 8.53
N LEU A 206 15.33 -3.30 7.80
CA LEU A 206 16.62 -3.73 8.36
C LEU A 206 17.42 -2.53 8.89
N HIS A 207 17.45 -1.41 8.17
CA HIS A 207 18.12 -0.18 8.60
C HIS A 207 17.51 0.37 9.92
N ALA A 208 16.18 0.52 9.97
CA ALA A 208 15.49 1.02 11.16
C ALA A 208 15.76 0.15 12.41
N ARG A 209 15.96 -1.15 12.22
CA ARG A 209 16.25 -2.06 13.32
C ARG A 209 17.67 -1.95 13.83
N LEU A 210 18.64 -1.68 12.96
CA LEU A 210 20.00 -1.36 13.36
C LEU A 210 20.05 -0.06 14.18
N GLU A 211 19.31 0.97 13.76
CA GLU A 211 19.21 2.23 14.50
C GLU A 211 18.55 2.06 15.88
N GLN A 212 17.49 1.24 15.97
CA GLN A 212 16.85 0.92 17.26
C GLN A 212 17.76 0.10 18.18
N GLY A 213 18.55 -0.82 17.63
CA GLY A 213 19.56 -1.58 18.38
C GLY A 213 20.64 -0.67 18.95
N ALA A 214 21.19 0.22 18.12
CA ALA A 214 22.21 1.18 18.51
C ALA A 214 21.73 2.14 19.63
N LYS A 215 20.50 2.65 19.54
CA LYS A 215 19.90 3.50 20.59
C LYS A 215 19.78 2.78 21.94
N ARG A 216 19.38 1.50 21.93
CA ARG A 216 19.24 0.71 23.16
C ARG A 216 20.58 0.35 23.82
N GLU A 217 21.66 0.27 23.06
CA GLU A 217 23.01 0.09 23.60
C GLU A 217 23.57 1.39 24.17
N SER A 218 23.30 2.55 23.56
CA SER A 218 23.71 3.85 24.10
C SER A 218 22.98 4.24 25.39
N GLU A 219 21.76 3.74 25.61
CA GLU A 219 20.98 3.97 26.84
C GLU A 219 21.37 3.03 27.99
N ARG A 220 22.22 2.03 27.72
CA ARG A 220 22.70 1.05 28.72
C ARG A 220 24.14 1.29 29.18
N GLN A 221 24.84 2.26 28.59
CA GLN A 221 26.16 2.75 29.02
C GLN A 221 26.00 4.01 29.87
#